data_AF-M6VYE4-F1
#
_entry.id   AF-M6VYE4-F1
#
_cell.length_a   1.000
_cell.length_b   1.000
_cell.length_c   1.000
_cell.angle_alpha   90.00
_cell.angle_beta   90.00
_cell.angle_gamma   90.00
#
_symmetry.space_group_name_H-M   'P 1'
#
loop_
_entity.id
_entity.type
_entity.pdbx_description
1 polymer ?
#
loop_
_entity_poly.entity_id
_entity_poly.type
_entity_poly.pdbx_seq_one_letter_code
_entity_poly.pdbx_strand_id
1 'polypeptide(L)'
;DKGYDFKDTEKLIRRRNIRPHIRRRGEKPLIGKYKGKPRRWVVERTNSWHNRFRAILIRWERKSENYMASLYLASTIIVFNFFNR
;
A
#
# COMPACT_ATOMS: atom_id res chain seq x y z
N ASP A 1 3.95 9.84 -4.19
CA ASP A 1 3.98 9.35 -5.57
C ASP A 1 3.21 10.29 -6.50
N LYS A 2 3.82 10.69 -7.62
CA LYS A 2 3.23 11.53 -8.68
C LYS A 2 2.56 10.67 -9.77
N GLY A 3 2.70 9.35 -9.71
CA GLY A 3 2.08 8.40 -10.64
C GLY A 3 0.55 8.40 -10.63
N TYR A 4 -0.09 8.99 -9.61
CA TYR A 4 -1.55 9.06 -9.50
C TYR A 4 -2.14 10.40 -9.95
N ASP A 5 -1.33 11.31 -10.49
CA ASP A 5 -1.77 12.63 -10.95
C ASP A 5 -2.53 12.56 -12.29
N PHE A 6 -3.69 11.93 -12.26
CA PHE A 6 -4.62 11.80 -13.38
C PHE A 6 -6.02 12.23 -12.95
N LYS A 7 -6.76 12.86 -13.86
CA LYS A 7 -8.13 13.33 -13.60
C LYS A 7 -9.07 12.18 -13.21
N ASP A 8 -8.91 11.02 -13.86
CA ASP A 8 -9.76 9.86 -13.60
C ASP A 8 -9.55 9.28 -12.21
N THR A 9 -8.29 9.22 -11.75
CA THR A 9 -7.95 8.78 -10.39
C THR A 9 -8.62 9.67 -9.35
N GLU A 10 -8.56 10.99 -9.53
CA GLU A 10 -9.21 11.92 -8.61
C GLU A 10 -10.73 11.78 -8.63
N LYS A 11 -11.34 11.66 -9.81
CA LYS A 11 -12.79 11.44 -9.97
C LYS A 11 -13.23 10.15 -9.28
N LEU A 12 -12.49 9.07 -9.43
CA LEU A 12 -12.74 7.77 -8.79
C LEU A 12 -12.63 7.81 -7.26
N ILE A 13 -11.69 8.60 -6.74
CA ILE A 13 -11.50 8.78 -5.29
C ILE A 13 -12.63 9.61 -4.71
N ARG A 14 -12.99 10.73 -5.35
CA ARG A 14 -14.12 11.58 -4.93
C ARG A 14 -15.45 10.85 -4.98
N ARG A 15 -15.69 10.02 -6.01
CA ARG A 15 -16.89 9.17 -6.11
C ARG A 15 -17.05 8.21 -4.93
N ARG A 16 -15.94 7.82 -4.29
CA ARG A 16 -15.94 6.96 -3.10
C ARG A 16 -16.03 7.75 -1.79
N ASN A 17 -16.32 9.05 -1.83
CA ASN A 17 -16.29 9.95 -0.67
C ASN A 17 -14.95 9.98 0.07
N ILE A 18 -13.86 9.67 -0.64
CA ILE A 18 -12.50 9.75 -0.09
C ILE A 18 -11.92 11.10 -0.48
N ARG A 19 -11.32 11.82 0.48
CA ARG A 19 -10.62 13.07 0.17
C ARG A 19 -9.31 12.76 -0.58
N PRO A 20 -9.13 13.20 -1.84
CA PRO A 20 -7.92 12.93 -2.59
C PRO A 20 -6.73 13.67 -1.99
N HIS A 21 -5.68 12.92 -1.69
CA HIS A 21 -4.36 13.44 -1.30
C HIS A 21 -3.36 12.97 -2.35
N ILE A 22 -3.31 13.68 -3.48
CA ILE A 22 -2.48 13.37 -4.64
C ILE A 22 -1.50 14.52 -4.83
N ARG A 23 -0.21 14.19 -4.97
CA ARG A 23 0.83 15.16 -5.30
C ARG A 23 0.82 15.40 -6.80
N ARG A 24 0.80 16.66 -7.24
CA ARG A 24 0.78 17.00 -8.67
C ARG A 24 2.18 16.92 -9.29
N ARG A 25 2.23 16.60 -10.57
CA ARG A 25 3.43 16.76 -11.41
C ARG A 25 3.78 18.24 -11.45
N GLY A 26 5.07 18.56 -11.48
CA GLY A 26 5.56 19.95 -11.36
C GLY A 26 5.64 20.50 -9.93
N GLU A 27 5.00 19.90 -8.92
CA GLU A 27 5.18 20.34 -7.53
C GLU A 27 6.62 20.10 -7.06
N LYS A 28 7.20 21.13 -6.43
CA LYS A 28 8.51 21.05 -5.76
C LYS A 28 8.50 19.92 -4.74
N PRO A 29 9.56 19.08 -4.66
CA PRO A 29 9.63 18.00 -3.68
C PRO A 29 9.49 18.56 -2.26
N LEU A 30 8.87 17.78 -1.37
CA LEU A 30 8.86 18.11 0.05
C LEU A 30 10.28 17.83 0.56
N ILE A 31 11.04 18.87 0.87
CA ILE A 31 12.40 18.78 1.37
C ILE A 31 12.34 18.91 2.90
N GLY A 32 12.98 17.98 3.62
CA GLY A 32 13.05 17.96 5.09
C GLY A 32 12.04 17.03 5.78
N LYS A 33 12.04 17.04 7.12
CA LYS A 33 11.09 16.27 7.95
C LYS A 33 9.67 16.79 7.74
N TYR A 34 8.85 16.04 7.01
CA TYR A 34 7.42 16.32 6.86
C TYR A 34 6.72 16.22 8.22
N LYS A 35 6.12 17.32 8.70
CA LYS A 35 5.44 17.40 10.01
C LYS A 35 3.98 16.86 10.00
N GLY A 36 3.49 16.32 8.89
CA GLY A 36 2.13 15.78 8.81
C GLY A 36 2.07 14.28 9.10
N LYS A 37 0.88 13.78 9.52
CA LYS A 37 0.63 12.33 9.62
C LYS A 37 0.83 11.70 8.24
N PRO A 38 1.78 10.75 8.09
CA PRO A 38 1.98 10.16 6.78
C PRO A 38 0.75 9.27 6.47
N ARG A 39 0.17 9.44 5.28
CA ARG A 39 -1.17 8.93 4.94
C ARG A 39 -1.16 7.57 4.22
N ARG A 40 -0.11 7.27 3.46
CA ARG A 40 -0.02 6.08 2.58
C ARG A 40 1.01 5.06 3.00
N TRP A 41 1.98 5.46 3.82
CA TRP A 41 3.08 4.59 4.24
C TRP A 41 2.61 3.31 4.94
N VAL A 42 1.44 3.29 5.58
CA VAL A 42 0.92 2.08 6.24
C VAL A 42 0.70 0.97 5.20
N VAL A 43 0.02 1.28 4.09
CA VAL A 43 -0.22 0.31 3.01
C VAL A 43 1.09 -0.08 2.32
N GLU A 44 1.95 0.89 2.03
CA GLU A 44 3.26 0.64 1.41
C GLU A 44 4.17 -0.22 2.30
N ARG A 45 4.14 0.02 3.61
CA ARG A 45 4.85 -0.78 4.62
C ARG A 45 4.29 -2.20 4.66
N THR A 46 2.97 -2.36 4.72
CA THR A 46 2.34 -3.69 4.71
C THR A 46 2.71 -4.46 3.44
N ASN A 47 2.65 -3.82 2.27
CA ASN A 47 3.09 -4.42 1.01
C ASN A 47 4.59 -4.79 1.06
N SER A 48 5.44 -3.95 1.65
CA SER A 48 6.86 -4.27 1.84
C SER A 48 7.07 -5.51 2.70
N TRP A 49 6.23 -5.73 3.73
CA TRP A 49 6.26 -6.97 4.52
C TRP A 49 5.80 -8.18 3.73
N HIS A 50 4.71 -8.06 2.96
CA HIS A 50 4.23 -9.13 2.08
C HIS A 50 5.25 -9.49 1.00
N ASN A 51 6.00 -8.52 0.49
CA ASN A 51 7.06 -8.73 -0.51
C ASN A 51 8.23 -9.58 0.02
N ARG A 52 8.35 -9.77 1.34
CA ARG A 52 9.33 -10.71 1.93
C ARG A 52 8.94 -12.17 1.74
N PHE A 53 7.67 -12.45 1.42
CA PHE A 53 7.17 -13.78 1.10
C PHE A 53 7.21 -13.96 -0.42
N ARG A 54 8.23 -14.68 -0.92
CA ARG A 54 8.47 -14.85 -2.36
C ARG A 54 7.26 -15.37 -3.14
N ALA A 55 6.49 -16.29 -2.56
CA ALA A 55 5.27 -16.82 -3.19
C ALA A 55 4.19 -15.76 -3.40
N ILE A 56 4.06 -14.79 -2.48
CA ILE A 56 3.13 -13.66 -2.60
C ILE A 56 3.68 -12.61 -3.57
N LEU A 57 4.96 -12.27 -3.45
CA LEU A 57 5.63 -11.29 -4.33
C LEU A 57 5.52 -11.66 -5.80
N ILE A 58 5.82 -12.92 -6.14
CA ILE A 58 5.78 -13.43 -7.52
C ILE A 58 4.35 -13.83 -7.92
N ARG A 59 3.45 -14.01 -6.94
CA ARG A 59 2.11 -14.57 -7.13
C ARG A 59 2.15 -15.96 -7.78
N TRP A 60 2.77 -16.91 -7.08
CA TRP A 60 2.89 -18.30 -7.56
C TRP A 60 1.56 -19.03 -7.68
N GLU A 61 0.60 -18.70 -6.82
CA GLU A 61 -0.71 -19.35 -6.83
C GLU A 61 -1.49 -19.01 -8.09
N ARG A 62 -1.88 -20.06 -8.83
CA ARG A 62 -2.71 -19.93 -10.04
C ARG A 62 -4.16 -19.60 -9.70
N LYS A 63 -4.65 -20.14 -8.58
CA LYS A 63 -6.02 -19.93 -8.09
C LYS A 63 -6.07 -18.71 -7.18
N SER A 64 -7.09 -17.88 -7.36
CA SER A 64 -7.24 -16.63 -6.60
C SER A 64 -7.47 -16.88 -5.11
N GLU A 65 -8.15 -17.98 -4.80
CA GLU A 65 -8.51 -18.45 -3.47
C GLU A 65 -7.26 -18.85 -2.69
N ASN A 66 -6.34 -19.57 -3.32
CA ASN A 66 -5.07 -19.95 -2.71
C ASN A 66 -4.17 -18.74 -2.48
N TYR A 67 -4.15 -17.79 -3.42
CA TYR A 67 -3.43 -16.53 -3.23
C TYR A 67 -3.99 -15.75 -2.04
N MET A 68 -5.32 -15.71 -1.92
CA MET A 68 -5.99 -15.06 -0.79
C MET A 68 -5.66 -15.75 0.53
N ALA A 69 -5.68 -17.09 0.57
CA ALA A 69 -5.28 -17.85 1.75
C ALA A 69 -3.82 -17.56 2.14
N SER A 70 -2.90 -17.51 1.17
CA SER A 70 -1.51 -17.14 1.38
C SER A 70 -1.36 -15.74 1.97
N LEU A 71 -2.13 -14.76 1.49
CA LEU A 71 -2.14 -13.40 2.02
C LEU A 71 -2.60 -13.35 3.48
N TYR A 72 -3.66 -14.09 3.83
CA TYR A 72 -4.13 -14.18 5.21
C TYR A 72 -3.10 -14.84 6.13
N LEU A 73 -2.47 -15.93 5.67
CA LEU A 73 -1.41 -16.61 6.42
C LEU A 73 -0.21 -15.68 6.66
N ALA A 74 0.30 -15.00 5.64
CA ALA A 74 1.41 -14.06 5.77
C ALA A 74 1.06 -12.91 6.73
N SER A 75 -0.16 -12.39 6.66
CA SER A 75 -0.64 -11.34 7.56
C SER A 75 -0.69 -11.83 9.01
N THR A 76 -1.12 -13.07 9.24
CA THR A 76 -1.13 -13.70 10.57
C THR A 76 0.28 -13.86 11.12
N ILE A 77 1.24 -14.32 10.30
CA ILE A 77 2.66 -14.45 10.70
C ILE A 77 3.25 -13.08 11.06
N ILE A 78 2.97 -12.04 10.28
CA ILE A 78 3.45 -10.67 10.55
C ILE A 78 2.94 -10.20 11.92
N VAL A 79 1.64 -10.37 12.18
CA VAL A 79 1.01 -9.97 13.45
C VAL A 79 1.59 -10.79 14.62
N PHE A 80 1.70 -12.11 14.46
CA PHE A 80 2.28 -12.99 15.48
C PHE A 80 3.71 -12.59 15.84
N ASN A 81 4.57 -12.31 14.84
CA ASN A 81 5.95 -11.88 15.07
C ASN A 81 6.04 -10.49 15.73
N PHE A 82 5.01 -9.66 15.59
CA PHE A 82 4.95 -8.38 16.28
C PHE A 82 4.64 -8.55 17.77
N PHE A 83 3.80 -9.52 18.13
CA PHE A 83 3.47 -9.82 19.53
C PHE A 83 4.57 -10.57 20.28
N ASN A 84 5.37 -11.37 19.58
CA ASN A 84 6.48 -12.12 20.18
C ASN A 84 7.80 -11.31 20.24
N ARG A 85 7.73 -9.99 20.13
CA ARG A 85 8.85 -9.06 20.24
C ARG A 85 8.70 -8.20 21.47
#